data_AF-A0A3B5LCD2-F1
#
_entry.id   AF-A0A3B5LCD2-F1
#
_cell.length_a   1.000
_cell.length_b   1.000
_cell.length_c   1.000
_cell.angle_alpha   90.00
_cell.angle_beta   90.00
_cell.angle_gamma   90.00
#
_symmetry.space_group_name_H-M   'P 1'
#
loop_
_entity.id
_entity.type
_entity.pdbx_description
1 polymer ?
#
loop_
_entity_poly.entity_id
_entity_poly.type
_entity_poly.pdbx_seq_one_letter_code
_entity_poly.pdbx_strand_id
1 'polypeptide(L)' 'MKAQHVFLLCVLGAALLSTVLCSNGIGPDDCCFKFYRRQIRKLNILTQTPNWNRRHICVDASLLWVKNMMRHLDEKDLK' A
#
# COMPACT_ATOMS: atom_id res chain seq x y z
N MET A 1 -1.98 31.82 -34.46
CA MET A 1 -0.91 30.79 -34.47
C MET A 1 -0.10 30.73 -33.18
N LYS A 2 0.22 31.84 -32.47
CA LYS A 2 1.03 31.79 -31.23
C LYS A 2 0.40 30.99 -30.07
N ALA A 3 -0.92 31.09 -29.88
CA ALA A 3 -1.61 30.35 -28.81
C ALA A 3 -1.59 28.82 -29.02
N GLN A 4 -1.70 28.35 -30.27
CA GLN A 4 -1.62 26.91 -30.59
C GLN A 4 -0.28 26.32 -30.19
N HIS A 5 0.83 27.01 -30.47
CA HIS A 5 2.16 26.55 -30.05
C HIS A 5 2.30 26.49 -28.52
N VAL A 6 1.70 27.44 -27.79
CA VAL A 6 1.68 27.43 -26.32
C VAL A 6 0.92 26.22 -25.78
N PHE A 7 -0.27 25.92 -26.33
CA PHE A 7 -1.02 24.72 -25.94
C PHE A 7 -0.26 23.43 -26.24
N LEU A 8 0.43 23.36 -27.38
CA LEU A 8 1.21 22.20 -27.79
C LEU A 8 2.39 21.95 -26.83
N LEU A 9 3.07 23.01 -26.41
CA LEU A 9 4.14 22.95 -25.40
C LEU A 9 3.61 22.50 -24.04
N CYS A 10 2.42 22.95 -23.62
CA CYS A 10 1.79 22.49 -22.39
C CYS A 10 1.44 20.99 -22.43
N VAL A 11 0.88 20.50 -23.54
CA VAL A 11 0.55 19.07 -23.69
C VAL A 11 1.83 18.22 -23.68
N LEU A 12 2.88 18.67 -24.35
CA LEU A 12 4.18 17.99 -24.34
C LEU A 12 4.80 17.97 -22.93
N GLY A 13 4.71 19.08 -22.19
CA GLY A 13 5.16 19.18 -20.81
C GLY A 13 4.40 18.22 -19.88
N ALA A 14 3.07 18.16 -20.00
CA ALA A 14 2.25 17.25 -19.22
C ALA A 14 2.55 15.77 -19.53
N ALA A 15 2.80 15.42 -20.79
CA ALA A 15 3.14 14.06 -21.21
C ALA A 15 4.51 13.60 -20.68
N LEU A 16 5.50 14.49 -20.60
CA LEU A 16 6.80 14.17 -20.02
C LEU A 16 6.73 14.02 -18.49
N LEU A 17 5.98 14.91 -17.83
CA LEU A 17 5.82 14.90 -16.36
C LEU A 17 4.99 13.70 -15.87
N SER A 18 4.00 13.25 -16.64
CA SER A 18 3.14 12.12 -16.25
C SER A 18 3.94 10.83 -16.04
N THR A 19 4.99 10.58 -16.82
CA THR A 19 5.82 9.37 -16.65
C THR A 19 6.59 9.33 -15.34
N VAL A 20 6.91 10.49 -14.75
CA VAL A 20 7.64 10.61 -13.47
C VAL A 20 6.66 10.66 -12.29
N LEU A 21 5.51 11.30 -12.48
CA LEU A 21 4.50 11.50 -11.44
C LEU A 21 3.59 10.28 -11.25
N CYS A 22 3.36 9.49 -12.31
CA CYS A 22 2.55 8.29 -12.21
C CYS A 22 3.36 7.18 -11.53
N SER A 23 2.98 6.83 -10.31
CA SER A 23 3.47 5.67 -9.56
C SER A 23 2.92 4.36 -10.13
N ASN A 24 3.14 4.10 -11.43
CA ASN A 24 2.79 2.83 -12.07
C ASN A 24 3.91 1.80 -11.86
N GLY A 25 4.38 1.68 -10.61
CA GLY A 25 5.35 0.66 -10.23
C GLY A 25 4.69 -0.71 -10.38
N ILE A 26 5.32 -1.62 -11.13
CA ILE A 26 4.93 -3.03 -11.13
C ILE A 26 5.47 -3.62 -9.82
N GLY A 27 4.66 -3.55 -8.77
CA GLY A 27 5.03 -3.99 -7.43
C GLY A 27 3.92 -3.71 -6.42
N PRO A 28 4.01 -4.26 -5.21
CA PRO A 28 3.02 -4.01 -4.17
C PRO A 28 3.11 -2.57 -3.67
N ASP A 29 1.95 -1.98 -3.33
CA ASP A 29 1.85 -0.60 -2.81
C ASP A 29 2.69 -0.40 -1.54
N ASP A 30 2.86 -1.45 -0.72
CA ASP A 30 3.68 -1.45 0.48
C ASP A 30 4.62 -2.67 0.51
N CYS A 31 5.92 -2.40 0.66
CA CYS A 31 6.97 -3.41 0.84
C CYS A 31 7.49 -3.44 2.28
N CYS A 32 7.80 -4.63 2.79
CA CYS A 32 8.37 -4.81 4.12
C CYS A 32 9.89 -5.02 4.07
N PHE A 33 10.67 -4.02 4.52
CA PHE A 33 12.14 -4.12 4.62
C PHE A 33 12.64 -4.63 5.98
N LYS A 34 11.77 -4.64 6.99
CA LYS A 34 12.10 -5.09 8.35
C LYS A 34 10.92 -5.79 8.98
N PHE A 35 11.16 -7.00 9.48
CA PHE A 35 10.13 -7.81 10.13
C PHE A 35 10.17 -7.66 11.65
N TYR A 36 8.98 -7.54 12.25
CA TYR A 36 8.80 -7.59 13.69
C TYR A 36 8.95 -9.04 14.18
N ARG A 37 9.90 -9.28 15.08
CA ARG A 37 10.29 -10.65 15.50
C ARG A 37 9.46 -11.21 16.65
N ARG A 38 8.79 -10.38 17.44
CA ARG A 38 8.05 -10.84 18.65
C ARG A 38 6.63 -11.24 18.28
N GLN A 39 6.14 -12.30 18.91
CA GLN A 39 4.75 -12.71 18.76
C GLN A 39 3.81 -11.66 19.34
N ILE A 40 2.81 -11.27 18.54
CA ILE A 40 1.77 -10.32 18.95
C ILE A 40 0.65 -11.13 19.61
N ARG A 41 0.38 -10.89 20.89
CA ARG A 41 -0.54 -11.72 21.69
C ARG A 41 -2.02 -11.46 21.43
N LYS A 42 -2.38 -10.25 20.98
CA LYS A 42 -3.73 -9.88 20.52
C LYS A 42 -3.57 -8.79 19.48
N LEU A 43 -3.80 -9.14 18.23
CA LEU A 43 -3.92 -8.17 17.17
C LEU A 43 -5.39 -7.72 17.22
N ASN A 44 -5.66 -6.54 17.78
CA ASN A 44 -6.95 -5.88 17.52
C ASN A 44 -6.88 -5.40 16.08
N ILE A 45 -7.12 -6.31 15.12
CA ILE A 45 -7.26 -5.92 13.73
C ILE A 45 -8.57 -5.17 13.64
N LEU A 46 -8.47 -3.85 13.82
CA LEU A 46 -9.53 -2.91 13.51
C LEU A 46 -9.65 -2.92 11.99
N THR A 47 -10.49 -3.82 11.52
CA THR A 47 -11.17 -3.71 10.24
C THR A 47 -11.75 -2.29 10.17
N GLN A 48 -11.18 -1.51 9.25
CA GLN A 48 -11.83 -0.40 8.58
C GLN A 48 -12.61 0.60 9.44
N THR A 49 -11.90 1.43 10.20
CA THR A 49 -12.43 2.78 10.51
C THR A 49 -11.35 3.83 10.21
N PRO A 50 -11.72 4.98 9.61
CA PRO A 50 -10.77 5.90 8.96
C PRO A 50 -9.92 6.75 9.93
N ASN A 51 -10.03 6.54 11.25
CA ASN A 51 -9.50 7.49 12.22
C ASN A 51 -8.68 6.89 13.37
N TRP A 52 -8.14 5.69 13.19
CA TRP A 52 -7.08 5.16 14.04
C TRP A 52 -5.81 5.15 13.22
N ASN A 53 -4.72 5.75 13.72
CA ASN A 53 -3.38 5.63 13.15
C ASN A 53 -3.08 4.14 12.91
N ARG A 54 -3.33 3.66 11.67
CA ARG A 54 -3.09 2.29 11.27
C ARG A 54 -1.58 2.10 11.25
N ARG A 55 -1.04 1.57 12.33
CA ARG A 55 0.36 1.16 12.36
C ARG A 55 0.45 -0.15 11.59
N HIS A 56 0.90 -0.08 10.33
CA HIS A 56 1.27 -1.27 9.58
C HIS A 56 2.47 -1.92 10.27
N ILE A 57 2.32 -3.18 10.66
CA ILE A 57 3.41 -3.97 11.23
C ILE A 57 3.76 -5.04 10.22
N CYS A 58 4.98 -4.98 9.71
CA CYS A 58 5.54 -6.02 8.86
C CYS A 58 5.86 -7.27 9.69
N VAL A 59 5.30 -8.40 9.29
CA VAL A 59 5.51 -9.69 9.97
C VAL A 59 5.88 -10.75 8.94
N ASP A 60 6.74 -11.69 9.33
CA ASP A 60 7.19 -12.78 8.47
C ASP A 60 6.10 -13.85 8.33
N ALA A 61 5.56 -14.00 7.10
CA ALA A 61 4.50 -14.95 6.77
C ALA A 61 4.91 -16.43 6.92
N SER A 62 6.21 -16.73 7.03
CA SER A 62 6.70 -18.09 7.24
C SER A 62 6.43 -18.61 8.65
N LEU A 63 6.25 -17.71 9.63
CA LEU A 63 6.09 -18.06 11.04
C LEU A 63 4.70 -18.65 11.34
N LEU A 64 4.66 -19.75 12.10
CA LEU A 64 3.42 -20.48 12.40
C LEU A 64 2.37 -19.62 13.12
N TRP A 65 2.79 -18.78 14.06
CA TRP A 65 1.88 -17.89 14.78
C TRP A 65 1.24 -16.83 13.85
N VAL A 66 1.95 -16.43 12.79
CA VAL A 66 1.46 -15.46 11.79
C VAL A 66 0.44 -16.12 10.89
N LYS A 67 0.72 -17.35 10.43
CA LYS A 67 -0.24 -18.15 9.66
C LYS A 67 -1.55 -18.38 10.40
N ASN A 68 -1.47 -18.76 11.68
CA ASN A 68 -2.66 -18.93 12.52
C ASN A 68 -3.45 -17.63 12.69
N MET A 69 -2.76 -16.50 12.76
CA MET A 69 -3.37 -15.18 12.89
C MET A 69 -4.02 -14.70 11.58
N MET A 70 -3.36 -14.90 10.42
CA MET A 70 -3.94 -14.62 9.09
C MET A 70 -5.20 -15.45 8.86
N ARG A 71 -5.17 -16.74 9.20
CA ARG A 71 -6.37 -17.60 9.10
C ARG A 71 -7.53 -17.11 9.98
N HIS A 72 -7.24 -16.68 11.22
CA HIS A 72 -8.27 -16.15 12.11
C HIS A 72 -8.89 -14.85 11.59
N LEU A 73 -8.11 -14.08 10.84
CA LEU A 73 -8.60 -12.88 10.16
C LEU A 73 -9.50 -13.22 8.99
N ASP A 74 -9.05 -14.10 8.10
CA ASP A 74 -9.83 -14.52 6.94
C ASP A 74 -11.19 -15.09 7.38
N GLU A 75 -11.21 -15.93 8.43
CA GLU A 75 -12.46 -16.48 9.00
C GLU A 75 -13.39 -15.39 9.57
N LYS A 76 -12.84 -14.28 10.07
CA LYS A 76 -13.62 -13.18 10.64
C LYS A 76 -14.18 -12.24 9.57
N ASP A 77 -13.44 -11.96 8.50
CA ASP A 77 -13.91 -11.16 7.37
C ASP A 77 -15.00 -11.88 6.55
N LEU A 78 -15.06 -13.22 6.62
CA LEU A 78 -16.09 -14.06 6.01
C LEU A 78 -17.42 -14.14 6.80
N LYS A 79 -17.53 -13.53 7.98
CA LYS A 79 -18.69 -13.61 8.88
C LYS A 79 -19.33 -12.26 9.12
#